data_AF-A0A0J7K0P0-F1
#
_entry.id   AF-A0A0J7K0P0-F1
#
_cell.length_a   1.000
_cell.length_b   1.000
_cell.length_c   1.000
_cell.angle_alpha   90.00
_cell.angle_beta   90.00
_cell.angle_gamma   90.00
#
_symmetry.space_group_name_H-M   'P 1'
#
loop_
_entity.id
_entity.type
_entity.pdbx_description
1 polymer ?
#
loop_
_entity_poly.entity_id
_entity_poly.type
_entity_poly.pdbx_seq_one_letter_code
_entity_poly.pdbx_strand_id
1 'polypeptide(L)'
;MNNVEDDVFASFCEQIGVSNIRQYEERELRSQQERAKKRLEFDNQCNRIYNQLDFEKQRDTESNVLRWERAVQDAEDKLESARQTELNQKAEIDHDEQQMEQLKSSRNAKKMEVDQKEDEIGKARREVGAIAKDIQAAQKQLNAIETKIEQKKAERHAILMQCKMEDIAIPMLHGNMEDIAGETSTTNGNETNTDSSVSTQQQYERERRITIDYALLPENLKDIEEEDIKKTTDKLTKIINDLQNTIQRIQAPNMKAIQKLYLAKEKLQETNEEFEQSRKKAKKAKTQFEKIKKERHDRFMACFEHVANEIDPIYKSLAKNQSAQAFLGPENPEEPYLDGINYNCVAPGKRFQPMSNLSGGEKTVAALALLFAIHSFQPAPFFVLDEIDAALDNTNIGKVASYIRDKTTSLQTIVISLKEEFYSHADALIGICPDVGECLESKVLTLDLTTYPTHIN
;
A
#
# COMPACT_ATOMS: atom_id res chain seq x y z
N MET A 1 90.66 11.21 -60.88
CA MET A 1 90.83 11.99 -59.63
C MET A 1 90.62 11.13 -58.38
N ASN A 2 90.88 9.81 -58.41
CA ASN A 2 90.48 8.92 -57.31
C ASN A 2 91.60 8.00 -56.77
N ASN A 3 92.85 8.13 -57.24
CA ASN A 3 93.97 7.28 -56.79
C ASN A 3 94.91 8.00 -55.80
N VAL A 4 94.81 9.33 -55.68
CA VAL A 4 95.69 10.10 -54.77
C VAL A 4 95.21 10.01 -53.33
N GLU A 5 93.90 9.88 -53.12
CA GLU A 5 93.30 9.75 -51.79
C GLU A 5 93.64 8.40 -51.14
N ASP A 6 93.66 7.30 -51.91
CA ASP A 6 94.00 5.97 -51.39
C ASP A 6 95.49 5.85 -51.00
N ASP A 7 96.42 6.51 -51.72
CA ASP A 7 97.86 6.51 -51.39
C ASP A 7 98.19 7.38 -50.17
N VAL A 8 97.53 8.54 -50.01
CA VAL A 8 97.78 9.46 -48.89
C VAL A 8 97.28 8.88 -47.56
N PHE A 9 96.17 8.13 -47.59
CA PHE A 9 95.57 7.53 -46.39
C PHE A 9 95.92 6.05 -46.17
N ALA A 10 96.81 5.45 -46.98
CA ALA A 10 97.21 4.05 -46.86
C ALA A 10 97.75 3.69 -45.47
N SER A 11 98.64 4.53 -44.92
CA SER A 11 99.21 4.34 -43.56
C SER A 11 98.15 4.41 -42.45
N PHE A 12 97.09 5.21 -42.64
CA PHE A 12 95.98 5.36 -41.71
C PHE A 12 95.01 4.16 -41.79
N CYS A 13 94.77 3.64 -43.00
CA CYS A 13 93.90 2.49 -43.24
C CYS A 13 94.49 1.18 -42.66
N GLU A 14 95.82 1.02 -42.74
CA GLU A 14 96.54 -0.15 -42.20
C GLU A 14 96.52 -0.18 -40.65
N GLN A 15 96.54 0.99 -40.00
CA GLN A 15 96.54 1.12 -38.54
C GLN A 15 95.16 0.84 -37.90
N ILE A 16 94.07 1.07 -38.66
CA ILE A 16 92.68 0.89 -38.21
C ILE A 16 92.07 -0.43 -38.74
N GLY A 17 92.76 -1.11 -39.68
CA GLY A 17 92.38 -2.43 -40.19
C GLY A 17 91.24 -2.40 -41.21
N VAL A 18 91.26 -1.44 -42.14
CA VAL A 18 90.23 -1.27 -43.19
C VAL A 18 90.91 -1.15 -44.56
N SER A 19 90.35 -1.72 -45.63
CA SER A 19 91.06 -1.85 -46.92
C SER A 19 91.16 -0.56 -47.74
N ASN A 20 90.18 0.37 -47.66
CA ASN A 20 90.19 1.68 -48.33
C ASN A 20 89.52 2.74 -47.44
N ILE A 21 89.90 4.02 -47.56
CA ILE A 21 89.35 5.15 -46.76
C ILE A 21 87.82 5.26 -46.87
N ARG A 22 87.25 4.87 -48.01
CA ARG A 22 85.79 4.86 -48.25
C ARG A 22 85.01 3.85 -47.42
N GLN A 23 85.58 2.70 -47.08
CA GLN A 23 84.91 1.75 -46.16
C GLN A 23 84.87 2.30 -44.74
N TYR A 24 85.89 3.06 -44.34
CA TYR A 24 85.89 3.78 -43.07
C TYR A 24 84.88 4.92 -43.11
N GLU A 25 84.82 5.70 -44.19
CA GLU A 25 83.81 6.74 -44.39
C GLU A 25 82.39 6.17 -44.40
N GLU A 26 82.10 5.08 -45.12
CA GLU A 26 80.77 4.43 -45.12
C GLU A 26 80.40 3.84 -43.75
N ARG A 27 81.36 3.29 -43.01
CA ARG A 27 81.14 2.72 -41.67
C ARG A 27 80.90 3.83 -40.64
N GLU A 28 81.65 4.93 -40.71
CA GLU A 28 81.43 6.14 -39.90
C GLU A 28 80.11 6.83 -40.31
N LEU A 29 79.79 6.91 -41.61
CA LEU A 29 78.51 7.45 -42.07
C LEU A 29 77.33 6.61 -41.57
N ARG A 30 77.43 5.27 -41.63
CA ARG A 30 76.42 4.37 -41.04
C ARG A 30 76.32 4.53 -39.54
N SER A 31 77.44 4.63 -38.82
CA SER A 31 77.44 4.85 -37.37
C SER A 31 76.83 6.22 -37.00
N GLN A 32 77.12 7.26 -37.79
CA GLN A 32 76.50 8.58 -37.65
C GLN A 32 75.00 8.55 -37.97
N GLN A 33 74.58 7.83 -39.02
CA GLN A 33 73.17 7.64 -39.35
C GLN A 33 72.42 6.83 -38.27
N GLU A 34 73.03 5.79 -37.69
CA GLU A 34 72.46 5.04 -36.58
C GLU A 34 72.37 5.90 -35.31
N ARG A 35 73.40 6.69 -35.00
CA ARG A 35 73.36 7.66 -33.88
C ARG A 35 72.30 8.74 -34.12
N ALA A 36 72.13 9.20 -35.35
CA ALA A 36 71.09 10.17 -35.71
C ALA A 36 69.69 9.56 -35.59
N LYS A 37 69.49 8.30 -36.04
CA LYS A 37 68.23 7.56 -35.82
C LYS A 37 67.93 7.37 -34.35
N LYS A 38 68.89 6.92 -33.55
CA LYS A 38 68.70 6.79 -32.09
C LYS A 38 68.44 8.13 -31.42
N ARG A 39 69.10 9.22 -31.84
CA ARG A 39 68.79 10.57 -31.35
C ARG A 39 67.36 10.98 -31.67
N LEU A 40 66.89 10.69 -32.88
CA LEU A 40 65.52 10.99 -33.30
C LEU A 40 64.49 10.15 -32.54
N GLU A 41 64.79 8.87 -32.29
CA GLU A 41 63.98 8.02 -31.41
C GLU A 41 63.93 8.57 -29.97
N PHE A 42 65.06 9.01 -29.42
CA PHE A 42 65.11 9.62 -28.09
C PHE A 42 64.40 10.98 -28.05
N ASP A 43 64.53 11.82 -29.08
CA ASP A 43 63.78 13.08 -29.18
C ASP A 43 62.27 12.83 -29.27
N ASN A 44 61.83 11.82 -30.03
CA ASN A 44 60.43 11.43 -30.09
C ASN A 44 59.93 10.90 -28.73
N GLN A 45 60.74 10.13 -28.00
CA GLN A 45 60.41 9.70 -26.63
C GLN A 45 60.35 10.90 -25.67
N CYS A 46 61.31 11.81 -25.74
CA CYS A 46 61.32 13.05 -24.96
C CYS A 46 60.08 13.89 -25.24
N ASN A 47 59.73 14.11 -26.51
CA ASN A 47 58.54 14.87 -26.92
C ASN A 47 57.25 14.19 -26.45
N ARG A 48 57.16 12.85 -26.51
CA ARG A 48 56.02 12.11 -25.98
C ARG A 48 55.88 12.30 -24.46
N ILE A 49 56.99 12.22 -23.73
CA ILE A 49 57.01 12.45 -22.28
C ILE A 49 56.68 13.93 -21.97
N TYR A 50 57.20 14.89 -22.75
CA TYR A 50 56.89 16.31 -22.58
C TYR A 50 55.41 16.59 -22.80
N ASN A 51 54.81 16.04 -23.87
CA ASN A 51 53.38 16.21 -24.13
C ASN A 51 52.51 15.56 -23.05
N GLN A 52 52.91 14.39 -22.53
CA GLN A 52 52.24 13.77 -21.38
C GLN A 52 52.38 14.60 -20.10
N LEU A 53 53.56 15.17 -19.86
CA LEU A 53 53.82 16.03 -18.72
C LEU A 53 53.02 17.33 -18.82
N ASP A 54 52.91 17.92 -20.01
CA ASP A 54 52.18 19.17 -20.23
C ASP A 54 50.66 18.94 -20.13
N PHE A 55 50.16 17.80 -20.61
CA PHE A 55 48.78 17.36 -20.40
C PHE A 55 48.44 17.16 -18.91
N GLU A 56 49.31 16.48 -18.15
CA GLU A 56 49.11 16.29 -16.70
C GLU A 56 49.26 17.61 -15.92
N LYS A 57 50.12 18.53 -16.34
CA LYS A 57 50.26 19.87 -15.72
C LYS A 57 49.09 20.80 -16.02
N GLN A 58 48.51 20.73 -17.21
CA GLN A 58 47.32 21.51 -17.58
C GLN A 58 46.03 20.96 -16.95
N ARG A 59 46.06 19.72 -16.43
CA ARG A 59 44.93 19.12 -15.72
C ARG A 59 44.76 19.78 -14.36
N ASP A 60 43.76 20.63 -14.23
CA ASP A 60 43.36 21.28 -12.97
C ASP A 60 42.79 20.26 -11.97
N THR A 61 43.69 19.55 -11.31
CA THR A 61 43.38 18.57 -10.27
C THR A 61 43.19 19.25 -8.90
N GLU A 62 43.83 20.40 -8.68
CA GLU A 62 43.77 21.14 -7.42
C GLU A 62 42.38 21.74 -7.15
N SER A 63 41.74 22.35 -8.16
CA SER A 63 40.37 22.86 -8.00
C SER A 63 39.36 21.76 -7.67
N ASN A 64 39.55 20.57 -8.25
CA ASN A 64 38.71 19.42 -7.95
C ASN A 64 38.96 18.90 -6.52
N VAL A 65 40.21 18.80 -6.08
CA VAL A 65 40.56 18.40 -4.72
C VAL A 65 39.96 19.37 -3.69
N LEU A 66 40.12 20.69 -3.89
CA LEU A 66 39.53 21.72 -3.02
C LEU A 66 38.00 21.65 -2.95
N ARG A 67 37.35 21.33 -4.09
CA ARG A 67 35.89 21.14 -4.13
C ARG A 67 35.48 19.92 -3.30
N TRP A 68 36.22 18.81 -3.41
CA TRP A 68 35.95 17.60 -2.63
C TRP A 68 36.26 17.80 -1.15
N GLU A 69 37.34 18.50 -0.79
CA GLU A 69 37.66 18.86 0.60
C GLU A 69 36.56 19.68 1.25
N ARG A 70 36.03 20.70 0.56
CA ARG A 70 34.87 21.46 1.05
C ARG A 70 33.63 20.59 1.20
N ALA A 71 33.36 19.72 0.24
CA ALA A 71 32.21 18.82 0.32
C ALA A 71 32.33 17.81 1.48
N VAL A 72 33.55 17.35 1.79
CA VAL A 72 33.84 16.51 2.95
C VAL A 72 33.63 17.29 4.24
N GLN A 73 34.17 18.51 4.35
CA GLN A 73 33.99 19.35 5.54
C GLN A 73 32.50 19.64 5.81
N ASP A 74 31.75 20.05 4.78
CA ASP A 74 30.30 20.28 4.91
C ASP A 74 29.54 19.01 5.34
N ALA A 75 30.01 17.83 4.93
CA ALA A 75 29.42 16.56 5.33
C ALA A 75 29.79 16.18 6.78
N GLU A 76 31.02 16.47 7.22
CA GLU A 76 31.48 16.28 8.59
C GLU A 76 30.72 17.18 9.57
N ASP A 77 30.55 18.46 9.24
CA ASP A 77 29.79 19.41 10.06
C ASP A 77 28.32 18.99 10.19
N LYS A 78 27.72 18.50 9.09
CA LYS A 78 26.35 17.94 9.11
C LYS A 78 26.27 16.69 9.96
N LEU A 79 27.26 15.79 9.86
CA LEU A 79 27.33 14.57 10.66
C LEU A 79 27.43 14.89 12.15
N GLU A 80 28.24 15.89 12.53
CA GLU A 80 28.39 16.31 13.91
C GLU A 80 27.11 16.94 14.47
N SER A 81 26.44 17.80 13.69
CA SER A 81 25.12 18.34 14.06
C SER A 81 24.08 17.23 14.26
N ALA A 82 24.05 16.23 13.38
CA ALA A 82 23.15 15.09 13.47
C ALA A 82 23.46 14.23 14.71
N ARG A 83 24.74 13.96 15.01
CA ARG A 83 25.16 13.25 16.23
C ARG A 83 24.72 13.98 17.50
N GLN A 84 24.83 15.31 17.52
CA GLN A 84 24.39 16.09 18.68
C GLN A 84 22.87 16.03 18.84
N THR A 85 22.10 16.08 17.75
CA THR A 85 20.64 15.88 17.82
C THR A 85 20.25 14.48 18.27
N GLU A 86 20.97 13.44 17.83
CA GLU A 86 20.75 12.05 18.25
C GLU A 86 21.00 11.89 19.75
N LEU A 87 22.07 12.50 20.27
CA LEU A 87 22.41 12.44 21.69
C LEU A 87 21.35 13.13 22.55
N ASN A 88 20.86 14.30 22.13
CA ASN A 88 19.79 15.00 22.82
C ASN A 88 18.48 14.19 22.83
N GLN A 89 18.11 13.59 21.70
CA GLN A 89 16.92 12.75 21.61
C GLN A 89 17.04 11.48 22.46
N LYS A 90 18.22 10.85 22.53
CA LYS A 90 18.45 9.71 23.44
C LYS A 90 18.28 10.11 24.90
N ALA A 91 18.80 11.26 25.31
CA ALA A 91 18.63 11.75 26.68
C ALA A 91 17.16 12.04 27.03
N GLU A 92 16.38 12.54 26.07
CA GLU A 92 14.93 12.76 26.24
C GLU A 92 14.16 11.43 26.35
N ILE A 93 14.50 10.44 25.51
CA ILE A 93 13.94 9.08 25.59
C ILE A 93 14.25 8.43 26.93
N ASP A 94 15.50 8.48 27.40
CA ASP A 94 15.91 7.91 28.68
C ASP A 94 15.14 8.57 29.85
N HIS A 95 14.88 9.88 29.75
CA HIS A 95 14.09 10.61 30.74
C HIS A 95 12.63 10.14 30.76
N ASP A 96 12.01 10.03 29.59
CA ASP A 96 10.62 9.57 29.44
C ASP A 96 10.46 8.10 29.88
N GLU A 97 11.44 7.24 29.59
CA GLU A 97 11.47 5.86 30.05
C GLU A 97 11.49 5.76 31.59
N GLN A 98 12.30 6.59 32.24
CA GLN A 98 12.32 6.66 33.72
C GLN A 98 10.98 7.15 34.29
N GLN A 99 10.38 8.18 33.69
CA GLN A 99 9.06 8.66 34.11
C GLN A 99 7.98 7.58 33.93
N MET A 100 8.01 6.87 32.81
CA MET A 100 7.08 5.77 32.53
C MET A 100 7.22 4.63 33.54
N GLU A 101 8.43 4.30 33.97
CA GLU A 101 8.64 3.27 34.99
C GLU A 101 8.17 3.71 36.39
N GLN A 102 8.39 4.97 36.74
CA GLN A 102 7.83 5.56 37.97
C GLN A 102 6.29 5.56 37.96
N LEU A 103 5.66 5.93 36.83
CA LEU A 103 4.20 5.90 36.71
C LEU A 103 3.65 4.46 36.74
N LYS A 104 4.33 3.49 36.12
CA LYS A 104 3.95 2.07 36.18
C LYS A 104 4.01 1.52 37.60
N SER A 105 5.08 1.80 38.35
CA SER A 105 5.21 1.36 39.74
C SER A 105 4.13 1.97 40.64
N SER A 106 3.84 3.28 40.49
CA SER A 106 2.76 3.96 41.22
C SER A 106 1.38 3.39 40.88
N ARG A 107 1.10 3.12 39.60
CA ARG A 107 -0.13 2.45 39.15
C ARG A 107 -0.27 1.06 39.77
N ASN A 108 0.81 0.27 39.80
CA ASN A 108 0.77 -1.07 40.38
C ASN A 108 0.53 -1.02 41.90
N ALA A 109 1.15 -0.09 42.62
CA ALA A 109 0.88 0.12 44.05
C ALA A 109 -0.58 0.49 44.31
N LYS A 110 -1.14 1.43 43.53
CA LYS A 110 -2.55 1.81 43.64
C LYS A 110 -3.51 0.69 43.26
N LYS A 111 -3.16 -0.14 42.27
CA LYS A 111 -3.93 -1.33 41.91
C LYS A 111 -3.98 -2.33 43.08
N MET A 112 -2.85 -2.62 43.71
CA MET A 112 -2.81 -3.51 44.89
C MET A 112 -3.65 -2.97 46.05
N GLU A 113 -3.66 -1.65 46.27
CA GLU A 113 -4.51 -1.01 47.28
C GLU A 113 -6.01 -1.18 46.97
N VAL A 114 -6.40 -1.03 45.70
CA VAL A 114 -7.78 -1.27 45.24
C VAL A 114 -8.17 -2.73 45.43
N ASP A 115 -7.34 -3.68 44.99
CA ASP A 115 -7.61 -5.11 45.12
C ASP A 115 -7.81 -5.51 46.59
N GLN A 116 -6.99 -4.99 47.51
CA GLN A 116 -7.15 -5.20 48.96
C GLN A 116 -8.47 -4.64 49.48
N LYS A 117 -8.87 -3.44 49.04
CA LYS A 117 -10.13 -2.81 49.45
C LYS A 117 -11.33 -3.55 48.88
N GLU A 118 -11.26 -4.08 47.66
CA GLU A 118 -12.29 -4.93 47.07
C GLU A 118 -12.47 -6.24 47.85
N ASP A 119 -11.37 -6.86 48.30
CA ASP A 119 -11.43 -8.05 49.15
C ASP A 119 -12.07 -7.77 50.52
N GLU A 120 -11.72 -6.65 51.16
CA GLU A 120 -12.35 -6.20 52.42
C GLU A 120 -13.86 -5.95 52.23
N ILE A 121 -14.25 -5.25 51.16
CA ILE A 121 -15.65 -5.02 50.80
C ILE A 121 -16.36 -6.35 50.51
N GLY A 122 -15.69 -7.29 49.85
CA GLY A 122 -16.21 -8.62 49.55
C GLY A 122 -16.52 -9.41 50.81
N LYS A 123 -15.64 -9.37 51.81
CA LYS A 123 -15.86 -10.00 53.13
C LYS A 123 -17.04 -9.35 53.86
N ALA A 124 -17.04 -8.02 53.97
CA ALA A 124 -18.13 -7.28 54.60
C ALA A 124 -19.48 -7.54 53.93
N ARG A 125 -19.54 -7.59 52.60
CA ARG A 125 -20.76 -7.93 51.85
C ARG A 125 -21.25 -9.35 52.13
N ARG A 126 -20.35 -10.32 52.28
CA ARG A 126 -20.72 -11.70 52.63
C ARG A 126 -21.29 -11.79 54.04
N GLU A 127 -20.69 -11.09 55.00
CA GLU A 127 -21.17 -11.02 56.38
C GLU A 127 -22.55 -10.34 56.47
N VAL A 128 -22.71 -9.19 55.82
CA VAL A 128 -24.02 -8.52 55.72
C VAL A 128 -25.05 -9.41 55.04
N GLY A 129 -24.67 -10.13 53.98
CA GLY A 129 -25.55 -11.09 53.29
C GLY A 129 -25.95 -12.29 54.16
N ALA A 130 -25.07 -12.77 55.03
CA ALA A 130 -25.37 -13.85 55.97
C ALA A 130 -26.34 -13.35 57.07
N ILE A 131 -26.04 -12.21 57.69
CA ILE A 131 -26.90 -11.60 58.72
C ILE A 131 -28.28 -11.26 58.13
N ALA A 132 -28.35 -10.73 56.91
CA ALA A 132 -29.61 -10.43 56.25
C ALA A 132 -30.45 -11.70 55.98
N LYS A 133 -29.82 -12.83 55.64
CA LYS A 133 -30.51 -14.12 55.50
C LYS A 133 -31.04 -14.63 56.83
N ASP A 134 -30.25 -14.51 57.89
CA ASP A 134 -30.66 -14.95 59.24
C ASP A 134 -31.82 -14.09 59.76
N ILE A 135 -31.76 -12.77 59.57
CA ILE A 135 -32.86 -11.86 59.88
C ILE A 135 -34.11 -12.22 59.06
N GLN A 136 -33.97 -12.47 57.76
CA GLN A 136 -35.11 -12.83 56.92
C GLN A 136 -35.70 -14.19 57.30
N ALA A 137 -34.87 -15.16 57.69
CA ALA A 137 -35.31 -16.46 58.18
C ALA A 137 -36.08 -16.32 59.50
N ALA A 138 -35.54 -15.56 60.46
CA ALA A 138 -36.19 -15.26 61.73
C ALA A 138 -37.51 -14.50 61.51
N GLN A 139 -37.53 -13.47 60.67
CA GLN A 139 -38.74 -12.70 60.35
C GLN A 139 -39.82 -13.57 59.70
N LYS A 140 -39.44 -14.48 58.78
CA LYS A 140 -40.38 -15.43 58.17
C LYS A 140 -40.95 -16.41 59.19
N GLN A 141 -40.12 -16.91 60.11
CA GLN A 141 -40.59 -17.79 61.18
C GLN A 141 -41.53 -17.06 62.13
N LEU A 142 -41.20 -15.82 62.50
CA LEU A 142 -42.00 -14.99 63.39
C LEU A 142 -43.35 -14.66 62.75
N ASN A 143 -43.35 -14.16 61.51
CA ASN A 143 -44.58 -13.87 60.76
C ASN A 143 -45.41 -15.14 60.51
N ALA A 144 -44.78 -16.29 60.25
CA ALA A 144 -45.50 -17.55 60.08
C ALA A 144 -46.16 -18.02 61.38
N ILE A 145 -45.50 -17.84 62.52
CA ILE A 145 -46.07 -18.16 63.84
C ILE A 145 -47.19 -17.18 64.18
N GLU A 146 -47.00 -15.87 63.98
CA GLU A 146 -48.03 -14.87 64.21
C GLU A 146 -49.25 -15.06 63.32
N THR A 147 -49.06 -15.32 62.03
CA THR A 147 -50.17 -15.59 61.10
C THR A 147 -50.90 -16.88 61.51
N LYS A 148 -50.19 -17.93 61.95
CA LYS A 148 -50.82 -19.15 62.45
C LYS A 148 -51.60 -18.91 63.75
N ILE A 149 -51.08 -18.10 64.67
CA ILE A 149 -51.76 -17.73 65.90
C ILE A 149 -53.02 -16.94 65.58
N GLU A 150 -52.92 -15.96 64.69
CA GLU A 150 -54.06 -15.11 64.32
C GLU A 150 -55.11 -15.87 63.53
N GLN A 151 -54.70 -16.74 62.60
CA GLN A 151 -55.59 -17.64 61.90
C GLN A 151 -56.30 -18.59 62.87
N LYS A 152 -55.59 -19.18 63.84
CA LYS A 152 -56.21 -20.07 64.82
C LYS A 152 -57.15 -19.33 65.78
N LYS A 153 -56.84 -18.08 66.14
CA LYS A 153 -57.76 -17.21 66.90
C LYS A 153 -59.01 -16.88 66.09
N ALA A 154 -58.85 -16.49 64.83
CA ALA A 154 -59.97 -16.17 63.94
C ALA A 154 -60.83 -17.40 63.62
N GLU A 155 -60.23 -18.56 63.36
CA GLU A 155 -60.93 -19.84 63.18
C GLU A 155 -61.72 -20.20 64.46
N ARG A 156 -61.11 -20.06 65.63
CA ARG A 156 -61.79 -20.30 66.91
C ARG A 156 -62.95 -19.34 67.14
N HIS A 157 -62.76 -18.06 66.87
CA HIS A 157 -63.80 -17.03 66.95
C HIS A 157 -64.96 -17.34 65.99
N ALA A 158 -64.65 -17.66 64.73
CA ALA A 158 -65.65 -17.99 63.72
C ALA A 158 -66.48 -19.22 64.12
N ILE A 159 -65.84 -20.27 64.64
CA ILE A 159 -66.53 -21.47 65.11
C ILE A 159 -67.43 -21.15 66.31
N LEU A 160 -66.93 -20.40 67.30
CA LEU A 160 -67.71 -19.99 68.48
C LEU A 160 -68.90 -19.09 68.12
N MET A 161 -68.71 -18.15 67.18
CA MET A 161 -69.77 -17.30 66.65
C MET A 161 -70.83 -18.08 65.89
N GLN A 162 -70.40 -19.03 65.05
CA GLN A 162 -71.33 -19.88 64.30
C GLN A 162 -72.19 -20.71 65.25
N CYS A 163 -71.61 -21.29 66.30
CA CYS A 163 -72.36 -22.03 67.31
C CYS A 163 -73.35 -21.14 68.08
N LYS A 164 -73.06 -19.84 68.27
CA LYS A 164 -73.99 -18.87 68.87
C LYS A 164 -75.15 -18.55 67.94
N MET A 165 -74.88 -18.28 66.66
CA MET A 165 -75.93 -17.93 65.70
C MET A 165 -76.88 -19.09 65.41
N GLU A 166 -76.38 -20.32 65.46
CA GLU A 166 -77.17 -21.54 65.25
C GLU A 166 -77.84 -22.03 66.56
N ASP A 167 -77.73 -21.25 67.64
CA ASP A 167 -78.27 -21.51 68.99
C ASP A 167 -77.87 -22.90 69.54
N ILE A 168 -76.66 -23.32 69.19
CA ILE A 168 -76.10 -24.61 69.61
C ILE A 168 -75.57 -24.44 71.03
N ALA A 169 -76.28 -25.03 72.00
CA ALA A 169 -75.89 -25.02 73.40
C ALA A 169 -74.60 -25.83 73.61
N ILE A 170 -73.45 -25.15 73.65
CA ILE A 170 -72.17 -25.75 73.96
C ILE A 170 -72.00 -25.79 75.49
N PRO A 171 -71.69 -26.95 76.09
CA PRO A 171 -71.33 -27.05 77.50
C PRO A 171 -70.03 -26.27 77.77
N MET A 172 -70.05 -25.29 78.68
CA MET A 172 -68.88 -24.47 79.02
C MET A 172 -68.54 -24.63 80.51
N LEU A 173 -67.26 -24.76 80.83
CA LEU A 173 -66.79 -24.80 82.22
C LEU A 173 -66.68 -23.40 82.80
N HIS A 174 -66.11 -22.46 82.05
CA HIS A 174 -65.93 -21.04 82.43
C HIS A 174 -66.23 -20.13 81.22
N GLY A 175 -66.93 -19.02 81.45
CA GLY A 175 -67.38 -18.06 80.42
C GLY A 175 -68.81 -18.30 79.94
N ASN A 176 -69.46 -17.29 79.35
CA ASN A 176 -70.83 -17.39 78.82
C ASN A 176 -70.87 -17.07 77.31
N MET A 177 -71.90 -17.58 76.61
CA MET A 177 -72.11 -17.34 75.17
C MET A 177 -72.30 -15.85 74.83
N GLU A 178 -72.70 -15.03 75.80
CA GLU A 178 -72.84 -13.57 75.67
C GLU A 178 -71.48 -12.88 75.45
N ASP A 179 -70.38 -13.42 75.98
CA ASP A 179 -69.02 -12.87 75.88
C ASP A 179 -68.42 -12.91 74.46
N ILE A 180 -69.02 -13.70 73.57
CA ILE A 180 -68.57 -13.90 72.18
C ILE A 180 -69.00 -12.71 71.31
N ALA A 181 -70.19 -12.15 71.54
CA ALA A 181 -70.66 -10.98 70.80
C ALA A 181 -70.29 -9.74 71.60
N GLY A 182 -69.29 -8.98 71.14
CA GLY A 182 -69.08 -7.63 71.66
C GLY A 182 -70.40 -6.86 71.56
N GLU A 183 -70.83 -6.21 72.64
CA GLU A 183 -72.07 -5.44 72.71
C GLU A 183 -72.18 -4.45 71.53
N THR A 184 -72.85 -4.87 70.46
CA THR A 184 -73.40 -3.98 69.45
C THR A 184 -74.90 -4.07 69.56
N SER A 185 -75.47 -3.43 70.59
CA SER A 185 -76.81 -2.82 70.57
C SER A 185 -77.17 -2.22 71.95
N THR A 186 -76.78 -0.99 72.20
CA THR A 186 -77.77 0.09 72.30
C THR A 186 -77.11 1.47 72.26
N THR A 187 -77.75 2.39 71.53
CA THR A 187 -77.58 3.85 71.51
C THR A 187 -76.53 4.46 70.58
N ASN A 188 -77.04 4.96 69.46
CA ASN A 188 -76.74 6.24 68.79
C ASN A 188 -75.58 7.08 69.33
N GLY A 189 -74.72 7.53 68.40
CA GLY A 189 -74.17 8.88 68.46
C GLY A 189 -72.65 8.98 68.36
N ASN A 190 -72.20 9.26 67.13
CA ASN A 190 -71.00 10.03 66.79
C ASN A 190 -69.59 9.49 67.09
N GLU A 191 -68.88 9.34 65.97
CA GLU A 191 -67.51 9.81 65.73
C GLU A 191 -66.33 8.82 65.95
N THR A 192 -65.76 8.47 64.78
CA THR A 192 -64.33 8.31 64.46
C THR A 192 -63.65 6.93 64.59
N ASN A 193 -63.90 6.08 63.58
CA ASN A 193 -62.93 5.46 62.64
C ASN A 193 -61.45 5.21 63.03
N THR A 194 -61.09 4.84 64.25
CA THR A 194 -59.68 4.48 64.56
C THR A 194 -59.50 3.36 65.60
N ASP A 195 -60.40 2.37 65.68
CA ASP A 195 -60.23 1.31 66.70
C ASP A 195 -60.73 -0.10 66.33
N SER A 196 -60.83 -0.41 65.03
CA SER A 196 -61.31 -1.74 64.60
C SER A 196 -60.35 -2.88 64.97
N SER A 197 -59.03 -2.63 65.08
CA SER A 197 -58.06 -3.67 65.48
C SER A 197 -58.03 -3.94 66.98
N VAL A 198 -58.25 -2.89 67.79
CA VAL A 198 -58.28 -3.00 69.26
C VAL A 198 -59.57 -3.70 69.70
N SER A 199 -60.70 -3.43 69.02
CA SER A 199 -61.95 -4.16 69.23
C SER A 199 -61.79 -5.67 69.00
N THR A 200 -61.13 -6.09 67.91
CA THR A 200 -60.93 -7.52 67.59
C THR A 200 -59.95 -8.20 68.55
N GLN A 201 -58.88 -7.52 68.98
CA GLN A 201 -57.97 -8.06 70.00
C GLN A 201 -58.65 -8.22 71.36
N GLN A 202 -59.44 -7.24 71.79
CA GLN A 202 -60.21 -7.32 73.04
C GLN A 202 -61.27 -8.43 72.98
N GLN A 203 -61.88 -8.67 71.81
CA GLN A 203 -62.77 -9.81 71.58
C GLN A 203 -62.03 -11.14 71.74
N TYR A 204 -60.88 -11.33 71.08
CA TYR A 204 -60.09 -12.56 71.21
C TYR A 204 -59.57 -12.81 72.62
N GLU A 205 -59.27 -11.75 73.38
CA GLU A 205 -58.89 -11.84 74.80
C GLU A 205 -60.07 -12.22 75.72
N ARG A 206 -61.29 -11.78 75.42
CA ARG A 206 -62.51 -12.23 76.11
C ARG A 206 -62.78 -13.71 75.81
N GLU A 207 -62.69 -14.11 74.55
CA GLU A 207 -62.86 -15.51 74.14
C GLU A 207 -61.77 -16.44 74.66
N ARG A 208 -60.55 -15.93 74.91
CA ARG A 208 -59.49 -16.72 75.54
C ARG A 208 -59.86 -17.17 76.95
N ARG A 209 -60.79 -16.48 77.62
CA ARG A 209 -61.30 -16.85 78.95
C ARG A 209 -62.39 -17.93 78.89
N ILE A 210 -62.95 -18.20 77.71
CA ILE A 210 -63.96 -19.24 77.53
C ILE A 210 -63.28 -20.61 77.49
N THR A 211 -63.60 -21.46 78.45
CA THR A 211 -63.12 -22.85 78.50
C THR A 211 -64.29 -23.78 78.23
N ILE A 212 -64.27 -24.40 77.06
CA ILE A 212 -65.35 -25.29 76.59
C ILE A 212 -65.21 -26.66 77.26
N ASP A 213 -66.32 -27.19 77.76
CA ASP A 213 -66.36 -28.53 78.32
C ASP A 213 -66.49 -29.56 77.19
N TYR A 214 -65.39 -30.21 76.87
CA TYR A 214 -65.37 -31.28 75.88
C TYR A 214 -65.77 -32.65 76.46
N ALA A 215 -66.18 -32.77 77.72
CA ALA A 215 -66.45 -34.05 78.38
C ALA A 215 -67.53 -34.91 77.70
N LEU A 216 -68.43 -34.29 76.90
CA LEU A 216 -69.54 -34.97 76.23
C LEU A 216 -69.27 -35.32 74.74
N LEU A 217 -68.15 -34.89 74.16
CA LEU A 217 -67.81 -35.19 72.76
C LEU A 217 -67.10 -36.57 72.65
N PRO A 218 -67.52 -37.49 71.76
CA PRO A 218 -66.88 -38.80 71.59
C PRO A 218 -65.41 -38.65 71.14
N GLU A 219 -64.49 -39.46 71.68
CA GLU A 219 -63.04 -39.38 71.43
C GLU A 219 -62.67 -39.39 69.94
N ASN A 220 -63.41 -40.12 69.11
CA ASN A 220 -63.13 -40.37 67.69
C ASN A 220 -63.19 -39.14 66.77
N LEU A 221 -63.78 -38.02 67.23
CA LEU A 221 -63.90 -36.77 66.46
C LEU A 221 -63.13 -35.61 67.10
N LYS A 222 -62.52 -35.83 68.27
CA LYS A 222 -61.49 -34.91 68.80
C LYS A 222 -60.14 -35.13 68.11
N ASP A 223 -59.92 -36.35 67.61
CA ASP A 223 -58.74 -36.77 66.86
C ASP A 223 -59.14 -37.23 65.45
N ILE A 224 -59.55 -36.29 64.58
CA ILE A 224 -59.63 -36.55 63.13
C ILE A 224 -58.25 -36.25 62.53
N GLU A 225 -57.69 -37.21 61.80
CA GLU A 225 -56.31 -37.15 61.31
C GLU A 225 -56.14 -36.34 60.02
N GLU A 226 -54.92 -35.84 59.81
CA GLU A 226 -54.46 -34.99 58.70
C GLU A 226 -54.72 -35.50 57.27
N GLU A 227 -55.28 -36.70 57.08
CA GLU A 227 -55.41 -37.38 55.79
C GLU A 227 -56.45 -36.77 54.84
N ASP A 228 -57.56 -36.23 55.36
CA ASP A 228 -58.53 -35.51 54.53
C ASP A 228 -58.10 -34.07 54.22
N ILE A 229 -57.11 -33.55 54.97
CA ILE A 229 -56.38 -32.30 54.69
C ILE A 229 -55.34 -32.53 53.57
N LYS A 230 -54.70 -33.71 53.57
CA LYS A 230 -53.73 -34.22 52.57
C LYS A 230 -54.26 -34.24 51.14
N LYS A 231 -55.52 -34.65 50.94
CA LYS A 231 -56.18 -34.70 49.61
C LYS A 231 -56.22 -33.33 48.90
N THR A 232 -56.29 -32.26 49.68
CA THR A 232 -56.26 -30.88 49.18
C THR A 232 -54.84 -30.41 48.89
N THR A 233 -53.87 -30.82 49.70
CA THR A 233 -52.45 -30.50 49.54
C THR A 233 -51.87 -31.14 48.26
N ASP A 234 -52.29 -32.37 47.95
CA ASP A 234 -51.85 -33.13 46.76
C ASP A 234 -52.25 -32.51 45.42
N LYS A 235 -53.30 -31.67 45.40
CA LYS A 235 -53.73 -30.96 44.19
C LYS A 235 -52.79 -29.81 43.85
N LEU A 236 -52.25 -29.13 44.87
CA LEU A 236 -51.36 -27.98 44.69
C LEU A 236 -49.95 -28.40 44.25
N THR A 237 -49.45 -29.52 44.78
CA THR A 237 -48.15 -30.10 44.38
C THR A 237 -48.12 -30.56 42.92
N LYS A 238 -49.25 -31.02 42.38
CA LYS A 238 -49.38 -31.36 40.96
C LYS A 238 -49.10 -30.17 40.03
N ILE A 239 -49.65 -29.00 40.36
CA ILE A 239 -49.51 -27.78 39.55
C ILE A 239 -48.06 -27.28 39.54
N ILE A 240 -47.36 -27.40 40.66
CA ILE A 240 -45.95 -27.00 40.78
C ILE A 240 -45.06 -27.85 39.88
N ASN A 241 -45.30 -29.17 39.83
CA ASN A 241 -44.53 -30.09 39.00
C ASN A 241 -44.70 -29.82 37.50
N ASP A 242 -45.90 -29.45 37.06
CA ASP A 242 -46.15 -29.12 35.64
C ASP A 242 -45.39 -27.86 35.20
N LEU A 243 -45.32 -26.84 36.04
CA LEU A 243 -44.54 -25.62 35.77
C LEU A 243 -43.03 -25.90 35.73
N GLN A 244 -42.52 -26.75 36.64
CA GLN A 244 -41.12 -27.17 36.63
C GLN A 244 -40.74 -27.97 35.38
N ASN A 245 -41.61 -28.88 34.93
CA ASN A 245 -41.42 -29.63 33.69
C ASN A 245 -41.40 -28.72 32.45
N THR A 246 -42.20 -27.64 32.48
CA THR A 246 -42.22 -26.65 31.40
C THR A 246 -40.91 -25.88 31.33
N ILE A 247 -40.35 -25.48 32.48
CA ILE A 247 -39.03 -24.82 32.56
C ILE A 247 -37.90 -25.77 32.12
N GLN A 248 -37.96 -27.05 32.46
CA GLN A 248 -36.95 -28.04 32.04
C GLN A 248 -36.99 -28.35 30.54
N ARG A 249 -38.15 -28.25 29.88
CA ARG A 249 -38.26 -28.37 28.41
C ARG A 249 -37.62 -27.21 27.67
N ILE A 250 -37.58 -26.02 28.27
CA ILE A 250 -36.87 -24.88 27.72
C ILE A 250 -35.38 -25.12 27.97
N GLN A 251 -34.69 -25.61 26.94
CA GLN A 251 -33.25 -25.85 26.98
C GLN A 251 -32.53 -24.59 27.49
N ALA A 252 -31.54 -24.77 28.38
CA ALA A 252 -30.89 -23.68 29.09
C ALA A 252 -30.53 -22.51 28.14
N PRO A 253 -31.03 -21.29 28.40
CA PRO A 253 -30.81 -20.17 27.50
C PRO A 253 -29.32 -19.91 27.34
N ASN A 254 -28.87 -19.72 26.10
CA ASN A 254 -27.48 -19.40 25.82
C ASN A 254 -27.17 -17.97 26.33
N MET A 255 -26.74 -17.87 27.58
CA MET A 255 -26.44 -16.60 28.27
C MET A 255 -25.37 -15.76 27.54
N LYS A 256 -24.58 -16.37 26.65
CA LYS A 256 -23.56 -15.68 25.83
C LYS A 256 -24.07 -15.22 24.46
N ALA A 257 -25.31 -15.54 24.08
CA ALA A 257 -25.86 -15.20 22.77
C ALA A 257 -25.87 -13.68 22.52
N ILE A 258 -26.24 -12.90 23.55
CA ILE A 258 -26.28 -11.44 23.47
C ILE A 258 -24.87 -10.86 23.24
N GLN A 259 -23.87 -11.35 23.98
CA GLN A 259 -22.47 -10.92 23.80
C GLN A 259 -21.95 -11.27 22.40
N LYS A 260 -22.23 -12.49 21.90
CA LYS A 260 -21.84 -12.89 20.54
C LYS A 260 -22.52 -12.04 19.46
N LEU A 261 -23.78 -11.65 19.67
CA LEU A 261 -24.50 -10.78 18.74
C LEU A 261 -23.85 -9.40 18.68
N TYR A 262 -23.50 -8.81 19.83
CA TYR A 262 -22.80 -7.52 19.86
C TYR A 262 -21.45 -7.57 19.14
N LEU A 263 -20.61 -8.57 19.43
CA LEU A 263 -19.32 -8.75 18.75
C LEU A 263 -19.48 -8.96 17.24
N ALA A 264 -20.47 -9.76 16.82
CA ALA A 264 -20.75 -9.97 15.40
C ALA A 264 -21.24 -8.69 14.71
N LYS A 265 -22.05 -7.88 15.40
CA LYS A 265 -22.54 -6.60 14.88
C LYS A 265 -21.42 -5.57 14.74
N GLU A 266 -20.54 -5.47 15.72
CA GLU A 266 -19.36 -4.61 15.70
C GLU A 266 -18.43 -5.00 14.54
N LYS A 267 -18.07 -6.29 14.45
CA LYS A 267 -17.23 -6.79 13.35
C LYS A 267 -17.87 -6.57 11.97
N LEU A 268 -19.19 -6.74 11.85
CA LEU A 268 -19.91 -6.46 10.61
C LEU A 268 -19.85 -4.97 10.26
N GLN A 269 -19.99 -4.08 11.25
CA GLN A 269 -19.87 -2.65 11.04
C GLN A 269 -18.46 -2.26 10.56
N GLU A 270 -17.41 -2.72 11.24
CA GLU A 270 -16.02 -2.48 10.84
C GLU A 270 -15.74 -2.97 9.41
N THR A 271 -16.13 -4.22 9.11
CA THR A 271 -15.92 -4.82 7.79
C THR A 271 -16.66 -4.03 6.71
N ASN A 272 -17.87 -3.53 7.00
CA ASN A 272 -18.66 -2.76 6.05
C ASN A 272 -18.05 -1.37 5.80
N GLU A 273 -17.50 -0.73 6.84
CA GLU A 273 -16.76 0.52 6.72
C GLU A 273 -15.48 0.35 5.89
N GLU A 274 -14.70 -0.70 6.14
CA GLU A 274 -13.51 -1.05 5.34
C GLU A 274 -13.86 -1.35 3.88
N PHE A 275 -14.96 -2.08 3.65
CA PHE A 275 -15.45 -2.39 2.32
C PHE A 275 -15.83 -1.11 1.54
N GLU A 276 -16.58 -0.20 2.15
CA GLU A 276 -16.97 1.07 1.54
C GLU A 276 -15.76 1.97 1.26
N GLN A 277 -14.77 2.00 2.16
CA GLN A 277 -13.50 2.70 1.91
C GLN A 277 -12.72 2.09 0.73
N SER A 278 -12.61 0.77 0.67
CA SER A 278 -11.93 0.06 -0.41
C SER A 278 -12.64 0.27 -1.75
N ARG A 279 -13.97 0.26 -1.75
CA ARG A 279 -14.80 0.56 -2.92
C ARG A 279 -14.58 1.98 -3.43
N LYS A 280 -14.49 2.97 -2.53
CA LYS A 280 -14.16 4.37 -2.89
C LYS A 280 -12.75 4.47 -3.48
N LYS A 281 -11.75 3.81 -2.89
CA LYS A 281 -10.37 3.76 -3.42
C LYS A 281 -10.33 3.15 -4.82
N ALA A 282 -10.99 2.01 -5.02
CA ALA A 282 -11.08 1.34 -6.33
C ALA A 282 -11.76 2.22 -7.38
N LYS A 283 -12.85 2.90 -7.03
CA LYS A 283 -13.54 3.83 -7.95
C LYS A 283 -12.65 5.02 -8.35
N LYS A 284 -11.91 5.58 -7.38
CA LYS A 284 -10.95 6.67 -7.64
C LYS A 284 -9.82 6.21 -8.56
N ALA A 285 -9.22 5.05 -8.28
CA ALA A 285 -8.17 4.47 -9.10
C ALA A 285 -8.65 4.18 -10.52
N LYS A 286 -9.84 3.59 -10.68
CA LYS A 286 -10.46 3.37 -12.01
C LYS A 286 -10.62 4.67 -12.77
N THR A 287 -11.14 5.72 -12.14
CA THR A 287 -11.35 7.02 -12.79
C THR A 287 -10.03 7.65 -13.25
N GLN A 288 -8.98 7.56 -12.43
CA GLN A 288 -7.64 8.04 -12.78
C GLN A 288 -7.03 7.21 -13.91
N PHE A 289 -7.19 5.89 -13.89
CA PHE A 289 -6.75 5.00 -14.94
C PHE A 289 -7.43 5.33 -16.27
N GLU A 290 -8.76 5.46 -16.32
CA GLU A 290 -9.50 5.83 -17.54
C GLU A 290 -9.06 7.18 -18.10
N LYS A 291 -8.75 8.15 -17.23
CA LYS A 291 -8.23 9.45 -17.66
C LYS A 291 -6.88 9.32 -18.35
N ILE A 292 -5.93 8.59 -17.75
CA ILE A 292 -4.58 8.38 -18.32
C ILE A 292 -4.66 7.51 -19.57
N LYS A 293 -5.49 6.46 -19.56
CA LYS A 293 -5.76 5.60 -20.70
C LYS A 293 -6.23 6.42 -21.90
N LYS A 294 -7.22 7.30 -21.69
CA LYS A 294 -7.72 8.19 -22.73
C LYS A 294 -6.65 9.16 -23.22
N GLU A 295 -5.93 9.83 -22.32
CA GLU A 295 -4.87 10.77 -22.72
C GLU A 295 -3.75 10.10 -23.53
N ARG A 296 -3.36 8.88 -23.14
CA ARG A 296 -2.38 8.08 -23.88
C ARG A 296 -2.92 7.66 -25.25
N HIS A 297 -4.18 7.21 -25.32
CA HIS A 297 -4.84 6.83 -26.56
C HIS A 297 -4.93 8.02 -27.52
N ASP A 298 -5.45 9.16 -27.05
CA ASP A 298 -5.65 10.37 -27.85
C ASP A 298 -4.31 10.88 -28.44
N ARG A 299 -3.24 10.90 -27.63
CA ARG A 299 -1.90 11.30 -28.11
C ARG A 299 -1.29 10.30 -29.09
N PHE A 300 -1.45 9.00 -28.81
CA PHE A 300 -0.95 7.95 -29.70
C PHE A 300 -1.65 8.05 -31.06
N MET A 301 -2.98 8.10 -31.07
CA MET A 301 -3.78 8.16 -32.29
C MET A 301 -3.52 9.45 -33.08
N ALA A 302 -3.37 10.60 -32.42
CA ALA A 302 -3.04 11.86 -33.10
C ALA A 302 -1.74 11.78 -33.91
N CYS A 303 -0.69 11.17 -33.36
CA CYS A 303 0.57 10.94 -34.07
C CYS A 303 0.41 9.83 -35.13
N PHE A 304 -0.19 8.72 -34.75
CA PHE A 304 -0.33 7.54 -35.58
C PHE A 304 -1.14 7.82 -36.85
N GLU A 305 -2.30 8.47 -36.74
CA GLU A 305 -3.15 8.81 -37.88
C GLU A 305 -2.45 9.78 -38.84
N HIS A 306 -1.72 10.77 -38.30
CA HIS A 306 -0.95 11.70 -39.13
C HIS A 306 0.12 10.95 -39.93
N VAL A 307 0.93 10.12 -39.27
CA VAL A 307 1.98 9.34 -39.93
C VAL A 307 1.39 8.34 -40.92
N ALA A 308 0.28 7.67 -40.58
CA ALA A 308 -0.40 6.71 -41.45
C ALA A 308 -1.02 7.37 -42.71
N ASN A 309 -1.44 8.63 -42.62
CA ASN A 309 -1.94 9.39 -43.77
C ASN A 309 -0.81 9.93 -44.65
N GLU A 310 0.34 10.31 -44.05
CA GLU A 310 1.48 10.88 -44.77
C GLU A 310 2.44 9.83 -45.36
N ILE A 311 2.46 8.60 -44.84
CA ILE A 311 3.40 7.56 -45.29
C ILE A 311 3.21 7.17 -46.76
N ASP A 312 1.97 6.99 -47.21
CA ASP A 312 1.65 6.59 -48.59
C ASP A 312 2.07 7.64 -49.65
N PRO A 313 1.71 8.94 -49.51
CA PRO A 313 2.16 9.96 -50.47
C PRO A 313 3.68 10.14 -50.47
N ILE A 314 4.34 10.08 -49.31
CA ILE A 314 5.80 10.16 -49.21
C ILE A 314 6.46 8.98 -49.92
N TYR A 315 5.98 7.76 -49.68
CA TYR A 315 6.52 6.56 -50.32
C TYR A 315 6.34 6.58 -51.84
N LYS A 316 5.18 7.04 -52.34
CA LYS A 316 4.93 7.25 -53.79
C LYS A 316 5.87 8.28 -54.41
N SER A 317 6.15 9.36 -53.68
CA SER A 317 7.07 10.42 -54.10
C SER A 317 8.52 9.91 -54.19
N LEU A 318 9.00 9.21 -53.15
CA LEU A 318 10.33 8.60 -53.12
C LEU A 318 10.52 7.54 -54.23
N ALA A 319 9.50 6.71 -54.47
CA ALA A 319 9.54 5.71 -55.53
C ALA A 319 9.40 6.32 -56.95
N LYS A 320 8.96 7.58 -57.06
CA LYS A 320 8.50 8.26 -58.29
C LYS A 320 7.55 7.39 -59.13
N ASN A 321 6.66 6.65 -58.46
CA ASN A 321 5.73 5.73 -59.12
C ASN A 321 4.39 5.67 -58.37
N GLN A 322 3.29 5.93 -59.08
CA GLN A 322 1.94 5.93 -58.49
C GLN A 322 1.43 4.54 -58.10
N SER A 323 2.01 3.47 -58.65
CA SER A 323 1.68 2.08 -58.31
C SER A 323 2.31 1.60 -57.00
N ALA A 324 3.21 2.38 -56.39
CA ALA A 324 3.73 2.10 -55.05
C ALA A 324 2.67 2.41 -53.99
N GLN A 325 2.60 1.59 -52.94
CA GLN A 325 1.69 1.81 -51.81
C GLN A 325 2.38 1.49 -50.50
N ALA A 326 2.13 2.27 -49.47
CA ALA A 326 2.58 1.99 -48.11
C ALA A 326 1.40 2.08 -47.13
N PHE A 327 1.29 1.09 -46.25
CA PHE A 327 0.22 1.02 -45.26
C PHE A 327 0.80 0.78 -43.87
N LEU A 328 0.30 1.56 -42.91
CA LEU A 328 0.63 1.46 -41.50
C LEU A 328 -0.66 1.20 -40.73
N GLY A 329 -0.74 0.10 -39.99
CA GLY A 329 -1.93 -0.29 -39.24
C GLY A 329 -1.60 -0.84 -37.85
N PRO A 330 -2.36 -0.49 -36.80
CA PRO A 330 -2.18 -1.08 -35.47
C PRO A 330 -2.72 -2.51 -35.45
N GLU A 331 -2.11 -3.41 -34.69
CA GLU A 331 -2.62 -4.77 -34.50
C GLU A 331 -3.93 -4.80 -33.71
N ASN A 332 -4.04 -3.91 -32.72
CA ASN A 332 -5.19 -3.80 -31.84
C ASN A 332 -5.73 -2.36 -31.84
N PRO A 333 -6.93 -2.11 -32.42
CA PRO A 333 -7.50 -0.75 -32.47
C PRO A 333 -7.95 -0.19 -31.12
N GLU A 334 -8.24 -1.03 -30.12
CA GLU A 334 -8.74 -0.57 -28.81
C GLU A 334 -7.61 0.02 -27.94
N GLU A 335 -6.48 -0.69 -27.86
CA GLU A 335 -5.31 -0.28 -27.07
C GLU A 335 -4.02 -0.36 -27.92
N PRO A 336 -3.90 0.47 -28.96
CA PRO A 336 -2.84 0.35 -29.97
C PRO A 336 -1.43 0.62 -29.42
N TYR A 337 -1.35 1.21 -28.22
CA TYR A 337 -0.10 1.51 -27.52
C TYR A 337 0.47 0.32 -26.71
N LEU A 338 -0.21 -0.83 -26.66
CA LEU A 338 0.28 -2.05 -26.00
C LEU A 338 0.87 -3.07 -26.97
N ASP A 339 0.32 -3.12 -28.19
CA ASP A 339 0.64 -4.12 -29.20
C ASP A 339 1.52 -3.54 -30.32
N GLY A 340 1.87 -4.39 -31.30
CA GLY A 340 2.69 -4.01 -32.43
C GLY A 340 1.97 -3.13 -33.45
N ILE A 341 2.77 -2.45 -34.27
CA ILE A 341 2.30 -1.76 -35.48
C ILE A 341 2.79 -2.54 -36.69
N ASN A 342 1.88 -2.87 -37.59
CA ASN A 342 2.19 -3.52 -38.85
C ASN A 342 2.48 -2.49 -39.94
N TYR A 343 3.70 -2.54 -40.46
CA TYR A 343 4.15 -1.73 -41.59
C TYR A 343 4.35 -2.61 -42.82
N ASN A 344 3.56 -2.35 -43.87
CA ASN A 344 3.59 -3.10 -45.11
C ASN A 344 3.73 -2.17 -46.31
N CYS A 345 4.57 -2.56 -47.27
CA CYS A 345 4.83 -1.78 -48.48
C CYS A 345 4.68 -2.64 -49.73
N VAL A 346 4.18 -2.03 -50.79
CA VAL A 346 4.07 -2.61 -52.13
C VAL A 346 5.02 -1.87 -53.05
N ALA A 347 6.09 -2.55 -53.48
CA ALA A 347 7.03 -2.00 -54.45
C ALA A 347 6.39 -1.93 -55.85
N PRO A 348 6.83 -1.00 -56.71
CA PRO A 348 6.31 -0.84 -58.07
C PRO A 348 6.33 -2.16 -58.86
N GLY A 349 5.17 -2.58 -59.37
CA GLY A 349 5.04 -3.79 -60.21
C GLY A 349 5.08 -5.13 -59.46
N LYS A 350 5.13 -5.12 -58.12
CA LYS A 350 5.07 -6.35 -57.29
C LYS A 350 3.73 -6.50 -56.58
N ARG A 351 3.42 -7.74 -56.17
CA ARG A 351 2.26 -8.04 -55.30
C ARG A 351 2.59 -7.69 -53.84
N PHE A 352 1.54 -7.55 -53.02
CA PHE A 352 1.66 -7.35 -51.58
C PHE A 352 2.53 -8.43 -50.93
N GLN A 353 3.58 -8.01 -50.21
CA GLN A 353 4.48 -8.89 -49.48
C GLN A 353 4.83 -8.27 -48.12
N PRO A 354 5.03 -9.10 -47.07
CA PRO A 354 5.50 -8.61 -45.79
C PRO A 354 6.92 -8.03 -45.91
N MET A 355 7.24 -7.04 -45.07
CA MET A 355 8.52 -6.29 -45.10
C MET A 355 9.75 -7.20 -45.10
N SER A 356 9.70 -8.36 -44.45
CA SER A 356 10.79 -9.35 -44.42
C SER A 356 11.24 -9.81 -45.81
N ASN A 357 10.31 -9.86 -46.77
CA ASN A 357 10.50 -10.44 -48.10
C ASN A 357 10.90 -9.40 -49.16
N LEU A 358 10.98 -8.12 -48.79
CA LEU A 358 11.47 -7.06 -49.66
C LEU A 358 13.00 -7.13 -49.85
N SER A 359 13.46 -6.66 -51.01
CA SER A 359 14.90 -6.53 -51.28
C SER A 359 15.56 -5.47 -50.39
N GLY A 360 16.88 -5.52 -50.23
CA GLY A 360 17.63 -4.57 -49.39
C GLY A 360 17.36 -3.11 -49.76
N GLY A 361 17.40 -2.77 -51.04
CA GLY A 361 17.11 -1.40 -51.51
C GLY A 361 15.65 -0.97 -51.25
N GLU A 362 14.68 -1.87 -51.45
CA GLU A 362 13.27 -1.59 -51.16
C GLU A 362 13.03 -1.36 -49.66
N LYS A 363 13.70 -2.13 -48.79
CA LYS A 363 13.67 -1.93 -47.34
C LYS A 363 14.24 -0.56 -46.95
N THR A 364 15.33 -0.13 -47.58
CA THR A 364 15.92 1.19 -47.34
C THR A 364 14.98 2.33 -47.76
N VAL A 365 14.35 2.23 -48.94
CA VAL A 365 13.39 3.26 -49.39
C VAL A 365 12.16 3.33 -48.47
N ALA A 366 11.63 2.17 -48.06
CA ALA A 366 10.52 2.11 -47.10
C ALA A 366 10.92 2.68 -45.73
N ALA A 367 12.12 2.38 -45.23
CA ALA A 367 12.62 2.95 -43.98
C ALA A 367 12.78 4.48 -44.06
N LEU A 368 13.32 5.00 -45.16
CA LEU A 368 13.42 6.45 -45.39
C LEU A 368 12.04 7.11 -45.47
N ALA A 369 11.06 6.47 -46.14
CA ALA A 369 9.69 6.97 -46.20
C ALA A 369 9.06 7.07 -44.81
N LEU A 370 9.25 6.04 -43.96
CA LEU A 370 8.78 6.07 -42.57
C LEU A 370 9.44 7.18 -41.76
N LEU A 371 10.75 7.37 -41.94
CA LEU A 371 11.52 8.40 -41.25
C LEU A 371 11.03 9.81 -41.63
N PHE A 372 10.77 10.08 -42.92
CA PHE A 372 10.19 11.35 -43.38
C PHE A 372 8.73 11.53 -42.97
N ALA A 373 7.94 10.45 -42.86
CA ALA A 373 6.56 10.53 -42.37
C ALA A 373 6.51 10.86 -40.87
N ILE A 374 7.43 10.34 -40.06
CA ILE A 374 7.56 10.72 -38.65
C ILE A 374 7.99 12.19 -38.51
N HIS A 375 8.93 12.63 -39.36
CA HIS A 375 9.37 14.02 -39.41
C HIS A 375 8.24 15.01 -39.72
N SER A 376 7.28 14.62 -40.55
CA SER A 376 6.16 15.50 -40.91
C SER A 376 5.23 15.79 -39.73
N PHE A 377 5.16 14.89 -38.74
CA PHE A 377 4.39 15.10 -37.50
C PHE A 377 5.12 16.03 -36.53
N GLN A 378 6.42 15.75 -36.29
CA GLN A 378 7.26 16.55 -35.42
C GLN A 378 8.59 16.88 -36.12
N PRO A 379 8.74 18.10 -36.67
CA PRO A 379 9.91 18.45 -37.47
C PRO A 379 11.17 18.50 -36.61
N ALA A 380 12.16 17.69 -37.00
CA ALA A 380 13.50 17.72 -36.44
C ALA A 380 14.32 18.87 -37.05
N PRO A 381 15.22 19.52 -36.29
CA PRO A 381 16.01 20.63 -36.80
C PRO A 381 17.02 20.22 -37.90
N PHE A 382 17.55 19.00 -37.82
CA PHE A 382 18.47 18.46 -38.82
C PHE A 382 18.42 16.93 -38.86
N PHE A 383 18.86 16.34 -39.97
CA PHE A 383 19.08 14.90 -40.16
C PHE A 383 20.53 14.59 -40.48
N VAL A 384 20.99 13.43 -39.99
CA VAL A 384 22.29 12.86 -40.35
C VAL A 384 22.03 11.48 -40.93
N LEU A 385 22.40 11.29 -42.19
CA LEU A 385 22.22 10.03 -42.92
C LEU A 385 23.61 9.48 -43.27
N ASP A 386 23.94 8.31 -42.74
CA ASP A 386 25.26 7.69 -42.93
C ASP A 386 25.13 6.44 -43.82
N GLU A 387 25.82 6.43 -44.95
CA GLU A 387 25.90 5.33 -45.93
C GLU A 387 24.56 4.69 -46.31
N ILE A 388 23.48 5.48 -46.35
CA ILE A 388 22.14 5.00 -46.70
C ILE A 388 22.03 4.49 -48.14
N ASP A 389 23.04 4.80 -48.97
CA ASP A 389 23.15 4.45 -50.37
C ASP A 389 23.77 3.07 -50.61
N ALA A 390 24.25 2.38 -49.57
CA ALA A 390 24.91 1.07 -49.69
C ALA A 390 24.05 0.01 -50.40
N ALA A 391 22.75 -0.02 -50.12
CA ALA A 391 21.81 -0.98 -50.70
C ALA A 391 20.96 -0.42 -51.87
N LEU A 392 21.21 0.82 -52.27
CA LEU A 392 20.46 1.50 -53.34
C LEU A 392 21.26 1.48 -54.66
N ASP A 393 20.55 1.32 -55.78
CA ASP A 393 21.09 1.51 -57.12
C ASP A 393 21.11 2.99 -57.51
N ASN A 394 21.94 3.36 -58.49
CA ASN A 394 22.16 4.76 -58.88
C ASN A 394 20.85 5.46 -59.29
N THR A 395 19.88 4.72 -59.83
CA THR A 395 18.58 5.30 -60.21
C THR A 395 17.73 5.67 -58.98
N ASN A 396 17.67 4.84 -57.95
CA ASN A 396 16.92 5.17 -56.73
C ASN A 396 17.66 6.18 -55.85
N ILE A 397 18.99 6.19 -55.86
CA ILE A 397 19.81 7.23 -55.22
C ILE A 397 19.45 8.61 -55.77
N GLY A 398 19.40 8.78 -57.10
CA GLY A 398 19.01 10.05 -57.72
C GLY A 398 17.58 10.48 -57.35
N LYS A 399 16.64 9.52 -57.20
CA LYS A 399 15.28 9.82 -56.74
C LYS A 399 15.24 10.32 -55.29
N VAL A 400 15.98 9.65 -54.40
CA VAL A 400 16.07 10.02 -52.98
C VAL A 400 16.78 11.37 -52.82
N ALA A 401 17.88 11.60 -53.53
CA ALA A 401 18.61 12.87 -53.52
C ALA A 401 17.74 14.03 -54.01
N SER A 402 16.99 13.83 -55.11
CA SER A 402 16.00 14.79 -55.61
C SER A 402 14.91 15.08 -54.58
N TYR A 403 14.39 14.06 -53.88
CA TYR A 403 13.38 14.27 -52.84
C TYR A 403 13.91 15.06 -51.64
N ILE A 404 15.12 14.74 -51.17
CA ILE A 404 15.77 15.48 -50.08
C ILE A 404 15.96 16.94 -50.48
N ARG A 405 16.42 17.19 -51.72
CA ARG A 405 16.59 18.54 -52.27
C ARG A 405 15.29 19.34 -52.28
N ASP A 406 14.16 18.72 -52.62
CA ASP A 406 12.86 19.40 -52.60
C ASP A 406 12.40 19.76 -51.16
N LYS A 407 12.93 19.07 -50.14
CA LYS A 407 12.60 19.25 -48.73
C LYS A 407 13.61 20.09 -47.93
N THR A 408 14.68 20.59 -48.56
CA THR A 408 15.73 21.39 -47.89
C THR A 408 15.21 22.70 -47.28
N THR A 409 14.13 23.26 -47.80
CA THR A 409 13.51 24.49 -47.26
C THR A 409 13.03 24.34 -45.81
N SER A 410 12.68 23.11 -45.41
CA SER A 410 12.15 22.79 -44.07
C SER A 410 13.10 21.99 -43.18
N LEU A 411 14.16 21.41 -43.74
CA LEU A 411 15.02 20.45 -43.06
C LEU A 411 16.47 20.55 -43.52
N GLN A 412 17.39 20.73 -42.58
CA GLN A 412 18.83 20.59 -42.86
C GLN A 412 19.21 19.11 -42.88
N THR A 413 19.77 18.62 -43.98
CA THR A 413 20.19 17.21 -44.11
C THR A 413 21.69 17.14 -44.34
N ILE A 414 22.39 16.41 -43.46
CA ILE A 414 23.81 16.08 -43.57
C ILE A 414 23.89 14.63 -44.02
N VAL A 415 24.55 14.37 -45.14
CA VAL A 415 24.70 13.01 -45.66
C VAL A 415 26.17 12.65 -45.81
N ILE A 416 26.51 11.45 -45.35
CA ILE A 416 27.80 10.81 -45.55
C ILE A 416 27.58 9.69 -46.56
N SER A 417 28.23 9.78 -47.72
CA SER A 417 28.09 8.82 -48.81
C SER A 417 29.37 8.80 -49.65
N LEU A 418 29.64 7.65 -50.26
CA LEU A 418 30.75 7.44 -51.19
C LEU A 418 30.32 7.57 -52.66
N LYS A 419 29.02 7.69 -52.95
CA LYS A 419 28.48 7.72 -54.33
C LYS A 419 28.28 9.16 -54.81
N GLU A 420 28.94 9.48 -55.92
CA GLU A 420 28.89 10.82 -56.55
C GLU A 420 27.47 11.23 -56.91
N GLU A 421 26.62 10.31 -57.34
CA GLU A 421 25.23 10.60 -57.69
C GLU A 421 24.40 11.11 -56.50
N PHE A 422 24.80 10.80 -55.25
CA PHE A 422 24.11 11.28 -54.06
C PHE A 422 24.55 12.71 -53.70
N TYR A 423 25.84 12.92 -53.50
CA TYR A 423 26.38 14.21 -53.01
C TYR A 423 26.51 15.28 -54.10
N SER A 424 26.41 14.92 -55.38
CA SER A 424 26.33 15.88 -56.50
C SER A 424 25.11 16.81 -56.43
N HIS A 425 24.09 16.44 -55.65
CA HIS A 425 22.88 17.25 -55.44
C HIS A 425 22.97 18.17 -54.21
N ALA A 426 24.10 18.18 -53.49
CA ALA A 426 24.30 18.98 -52.28
C ALA A 426 24.68 20.43 -52.59
N ASP A 427 24.35 21.34 -51.67
CA ASP A 427 24.75 22.75 -51.77
C ASP A 427 26.22 22.98 -51.34
N ALA A 428 26.73 22.15 -50.42
CA ALA A 428 28.11 22.21 -49.95
C ALA A 428 28.67 20.81 -49.69
N LEU A 429 29.97 20.63 -49.91
CA LEU A 429 30.73 19.42 -49.63
C LEU A 429 31.71 19.65 -48.48
N ILE A 430 31.78 18.66 -47.59
CA ILE A 430 32.76 18.62 -46.51
C ILE A 430 33.64 17.40 -46.76
N GLY A 431 34.85 17.64 -47.25
CA GLY A 431 35.86 16.62 -47.48
C GLY A 431 36.67 16.37 -46.21
N ILE A 432 36.84 15.10 -45.85
CA ILE A 432 37.71 14.69 -44.75
C ILE A 432 38.90 13.95 -45.36
N CYS A 433 40.12 14.43 -45.08
CA CYS A 433 41.34 13.79 -45.54
C CYS A 433 42.29 13.49 -44.37
N PRO A 434 42.99 12.34 -44.39
CA PRO A 434 44.04 12.08 -43.41
C PRO A 434 45.27 12.95 -43.72
N ASP A 435 45.85 13.54 -42.68
CA ASP A 435 47.14 14.22 -42.74
C ASP A 435 48.28 13.20 -42.63
N VAL A 436 49.31 13.37 -43.44
CA VAL A 436 50.43 12.42 -43.47
C VAL A 436 51.44 12.79 -42.39
N GLY A 437 51.19 12.31 -41.16
CA GLY A 437 52.07 12.46 -39.99
C GLY A 437 52.43 11.12 -39.33
N GLU A 438 53.17 11.16 -38.21
CA GLU A 438 53.46 9.95 -37.39
C GLU A 438 52.20 9.36 -36.73
N CYS A 439 51.12 10.15 -36.62
CA CYS A 439 49.79 9.75 -36.16
C CYS A 439 48.74 10.13 -37.22
N LEU A 440 47.62 9.41 -37.26
CA LEU A 440 46.55 9.60 -38.23
C LEU A 440 45.64 10.75 -37.77
N GLU A 441 45.99 11.97 -38.16
CA GLU A 441 45.18 13.17 -37.89
C GLU A 441 44.24 13.45 -39.06
N SER A 442 42.94 13.62 -38.79
CA SER A 442 41.97 13.96 -39.84
C SER A 442 41.86 15.48 -40.01
N LYS A 443 42.10 15.98 -41.22
CA LYS A 443 41.83 17.36 -41.62
C LYS A 443 40.50 17.46 -42.36
N VAL A 444 39.86 18.63 -42.23
CA VAL A 444 38.58 18.93 -42.86
C VAL A 444 38.77 20.06 -43.87
N LEU A 445 38.21 19.86 -45.06
CA LEU A 445 38.19 20.82 -46.16
C LEU A 445 36.73 21.04 -46.56
N THR A 446 36.35 22.28 -46.85
CA THR A 446 34.98 22.63 -47.27
C THR A 446 34.98 23.18 -48.68
N LEU A 447 34.01 22.77 -49.48
CA LEU A 447 33.78 23.26 -50.84
C LEU A 447 32.32 23.68 -51.00
N ASP A 448 32.09 24.90 -51.48
CA ASP A 448 30.77 25.40 -51.83
C ASP A 448 30.44 24.97 -53.27
N LEU A 449 29.31 24.28 -53.47
CA LEU A 449 28.88 23.81 -54.78
C LEU A 449 27.91 24.78 -55.48
N THR A 450 27.40 25.79 -54.80
CA THR A 450 26.45 26.75 -55.37
C THR A 450 27.04 27.63 -56.47
N THR A 451 28.37 27.75 -56.54
CA THR A 451 29.09 28.52 -57.55
C THR A 451 29.16 27.83 -58.92
N TYR A 452 28.79 26.55 -59.00
CA TYR A 452 28.86 25.74 -60.22
C TYR A 452 27.48 25.59 -60.87
N PRO A 453 27.40 25.54 -62.21
CA PRO A 453 26.13 25.32 -62.88
C PRO A 453 25.55 23.97 -62.46
N THR A 454 24.27 23.95 -62.06
CA THR A 454 23.57 22.70 -61.77
C THR A 454 23.51 21.88 -63.05
N HIS A 455 24.15 20.71 -63.07
CA HIS A 455 23.96 19.74 -64.16
C HIS A 455 22.52 19.21 -64.10
N ILE A 456 21.63 19.88 -64.81
CA ILE A 456 20.30 19.36 -65.13
C ILE A 456 20.46 18.59 -66.45
N ASN A 457 20.41 17.27 -66.36
CA ASN A 457 20.02 16.40 -67.47
C ASN A 457 18.84 15.55 -67.01
#